data_AF-A0A7X7YFN5-F1
#
_entry.id   AF-A0A7X7YFN5-F1
#
_cell.length_a   1.000
_cell.length_b   1.000
_cell.length_c   1.000
_cell.angle_alpha   90.00
_cell.angle_beta   90.00
_cell.angle_gamma   90.00
#
_symmetry.space_group_name_H-M   'P 1'
#
loop_
_entity.id
_entity.type
_entity.pdbx_description
1 polymer ?
#
loop_
_entity_poly.entity_id
_entity_poly.type
_entity_poly.pdbx_seq_one_letter_code
_entity_poly.pdbx_strand_id
1 'polypeptide(L)'
;SAVRLVLGARWPIDRSAVVLLPALGLVLLGSWEELSSARSPASQLGGSLAALISMLLVSGWVSSWNLCCTFLWPMDEATPSVMRAVAISTRGRQRGSVRMATSWVLEPAVNFYRVRSGIEALAPVDREPIRPGYDLYYLYGRQRNAVGSLDLIVCREYPEAGTVLAVPSSRSCPPL
;
A
#
# COMPACT_ATOMS: atom_id res chain seq x y z
N SER A 1 15.48 13.24 2.67
CA SER A 1 16.38 14.10 1.89
C SER A 1 17.78 13.50 1.99
N ALA A 2 18.40 12.90 0.97
CA ALA A 2 19.06 13.61 -0.13
C ALA A 2 19.51 12.67 -1.28
N VAL A 3 18.59 11.91 -1.90
CA VAL A 3 18.87 11.24 -3.19
C VAL A 3 17.65 11.39 -4.10
N ARG A 4 17.39 12.61 -4.52
CA ARG A 4 16.52 12.89 -5.68
C ARG A 4 17.35 13.79 -6.59
N LEU A 5 17.40 13.42 -7.87
CA LEU A 5 18.19 14.01 -8.96
C LEU A 5 19.67 13.62 -9.00
N VAL A 6 20.00 12.72 -9.93
CA VAL A 6 21.21 12.90 -10.74
C VAL A 6 20.92 12.83 -12.25
N LEU A 7 19.84 12.17 -12.74
CA LEU A 7 19.72 11.92 -14.20
C LEU A 7 18.32 12.04 -14.83
N GLY A 8 17.33 12.63 -14.17
CA GLY A 8 15.94 12.62 -14.68
C GLY A 8 15.32 11.20 -14.76
N ALA A 9 16.10 10.16 -14.45
CA ALA A 9 15.64 8.82 -14.21
C ALA A 9 14.83 8.79 -12.92
N ARG A 10 13.61 8.25 -12.98
CA ARG A 10 12.87 7.88 -11.77
C ARG A 10 13.71 6.85 -11.05
N TRP A 11 14.26 7.21 -9.89
CA TRP A 11 14.92 6.27 -8.99
C TRP A 11 14.01 5.04 -8.82
N PRO A 12 14.55 3.81 -8.78
CA PRO A 12 13.73 2.61 -8.74
C PRO A 12 13.01 2.52 -7.39
N ILE A 13 11.84 3.15 -7.37
CA ILE A 13 10.86 3.07 -6.30
C ILE A 13 9.91 1.93 -6.73
N ASP A 14 9.59 1.04 -5.80
CA ASP A 14 8.68 -0.10 -5.96
C ASP A 14 9.15 -1.23 -6.89
N ARG A 15 8.23 -1.89 -7.60
CA ARG A 15 8.40 -3.13 -8.38
C ARG A 15 9.48 -3.03 -9.48
N SER A 16 9.84 -1.82 -9.88
CA SER A 16 10.92 -1.57 -10.86
C SER A 16 12.31 -1.89 -10.29
N ALA A 17 12.50 -1.78 -8.98
CA ALA A 17 13.73 -2.14 -8.29
C ALA A 17 14.03 -3.64 -8.35
N VAL A 18 12.99 -4.48 -8.30
CA VAL A 18 13.13 -5.94 -8.37
C VAL A 18 13.69 -6.36 -9.72
N VAL A 19 13.39 -5.64 -10.80
CA VAL A 19 13.93 -5.89 -12.14
C VAL A 19 15.43 -5.59 -12.21
N LEU A 20 15.95 -4.73 -11.32
CA LEU A 20 17.36 -4.40 -11.26
C LEU A 20 18.18 -5.39 -10.41
N LEU A 21 17.55 -6.26 -9.62
CA LEU A 21 18.24 -7.26 -8.80
C LEU A 21 19.11 -8.23 -9.62
N PRO A 22 18.63 -8.80 -10.74
CA PRO A 22 19.47 -9.65 -11.59
C PRO A 22 20.66 -8.90 -12.18
N ALA A 23 20.44 -7.66 -12.63
CA ALA A 23 21.50 -6.83 -13.20
C ALA A 23 22.56 -6.48 -12.14
N LEU A 24 22.15 -6.15 -10.92
CA LEU A 24 23.04 -5.93 -9.79
C LEU A 24 23.84 -7.19 -9.45
N GLY A 25 23.21 -8.36 -9.47
CA GLY A 25 23.88 -9.65 -9.27
C GLY A 25 24.98 -9.89 -10.31
N LEU A 26 24.73 -9.61 -11.58
CA LEU A 26 25.72 -9.74 -12.65
C LEU A 26 26.89 -8.77 -12.47
N VAL A 27 26.64 -7.52 -12.06
CA VAL A 27 27.70 -6.53 -11.81
C VAL A 27 28.57 -6.95 -10.63
N LEU A 28 27.97 -7.46 -9.55
CA LEU A 28 28.70 -7.97 -8.39
C LEU A 28 29.57 -9.19 -8.75
N LEU A 29 29.02 -10.13 -9.51
CA LEU A 29 29.75 -11.32 -9.97
C LEU A 29 30.91 -10.95 -10.90
N GLY A 30 30.68 -10.05 -11.86
CA GLY A 30 31.74 -9.57 -12.76
C GLY A 30 32.82 -8.78 -12.02
N SER A 31 32.45 -7.96 -11.04
CA SER A 31 33.41 -7.23 -10.20
C SER A 31 34.25 -8.18 -9.34
N TRP A 32 33.64 -9.25 -8.83
CA TRP A 32 34.33 -10.28 -8.06
C TRP A 32 35.32 -11.07 -8.92
N GLU A 33 34.89 -11.48 -10.12
CA GLU A 33 35.74 -12.20 -11.07
C GLU A 33 36.96 -11.36 -11.47
N GLU A 34 36.75 -10.10 -11.84
CA GLU A 34 37.81 -9.15 -12.21
C GLU A 34 38.81 -8.96 -11.05
N LEU A 35 38.31 -8.77 -9.82
CA LEU A 35 39.18 -8.60 -8.65
C LEU A 35 39.97 -9.87 -8.32
N SER A 36 39.35 -11.05 -8.46
CA SER A 36 39.99 -12.35 -8.20
C SER A 36 41.03 -12.74 -9.26
N SER A 37 40.88 -12.24 -10.48
CA SER A 37 41.74 -12.57 -11.62
C SER A 37 42.74 -11.47 -11.98
N ALA A 38 42.71 -10.33 -11.27
CA ALA A 38 43.52 -9.16 -11.58
C ALA A 38 45.03 -9.42 -11.39
N ARG A 39 45.75 -9.54 -12.51
CA ARG A 39 47.21 -9.70 -12.53
C ARG A 39 47.99 -8.41 -12.72
N SER A 40 47.31 -7.31 -13.09
CA SER A 40 47.93 -6.02 -13.34
C SER A 40 47.42 -4.94 -12.37
N PRO A 41 48.23 -3.90 -12.06
CA PRO A 41 47.78 -2.81 -11.20
C PRO A 41 46.60 -2.03 -11.79
N ALA A 42 46.50 -1.94 -13.13
CA ALA A 42 45.36 -1.32 -13.80
C ALA A 42 44.05 -2.13 -13.63
N SER A 43 44.11 -3.46 -13.73
CA SER A 43 42.95 -4.33 -13.49
C SER A 43 42.53 -4.35 -12.01
N GLN A 44 43.49 -4.26 -11.08
CA GLN A 44 43.19 -4.14 -9.65
C GLN A 44 42.45 -2.83 -9.33
N LEU A 45 42.87 -1.72 -9.94
CA LEU A 45 42.22 -0.42 -9.79
C LEU A 45 40.80 -0.47 -10.38
N GLY A 46 40.62 -1.06 -11.56
CA GLY A 46 39.32 -1.23 -12.22
C GLY A 46 38.34 -2.07 -11.38
N GLY A 47 38.77 -3.24 -10.90
CA GLY A 47 37.96 -4.11 -10.04
C GLY A 47 37.58 -3.44 -8.71
N SER A 48 38.51 -2.69 -8.11
CA SER A 48 38.26 -1.94 -6.86
C SER A 48 37.22 -0.82 -7.05
N LEU A 49 37.29 -0.08 -8.16
CA LEU A 49 36.31 0.93 -8.54
C LEU A 49 34.92 0.32 -8.78
N ALA A 50 34.86 -0.80 -9.52
CA ALA A 50 33.61 -1.51 -9.79
C ALA A 50 32.97 -2.05 -8.49
N ALA A 51 33.76 -2.62 -7.58
CA ALA A 51 33.30 -3.07 -6.28
C ALA A 51 32.77 -1.90 -5.42
N LEU A 52 33.48 -0.76 -5.40
CA LEU A 52 33.07 0.44 -4.67
C LEU A 52 31.74 1.00 -5.19
N ILE A 53 31.59 1.11 -6.52
CA ILE A 53 30.34 1.56 -7.16
C ILE A 53 29.20 0.60 -6.83
N SER A 54 29.46 -0.71 -6.88
CA SER A 54 28.47 -1.73 -6.53
C SER A 54 28.03 -1.64 -5.07
N MET A 55 28.96 -1.45 -4.14
CA MET A 55 28.64 -1.23 -2.71
C MET A 55 27.81 0.04 -2.50
N LEU A 56 28.16 1.14 -3.17
CA LEU A 56 27.40 2.39 -3.12
C LEU A 56 25.96 2.18 -3.62
N LEU A 57 25.77 1.47 -4.73
CA LEU A 57 24.45 1.14 -5.26
C LEU A 57 23.63 0.28 -4.29
N VAL A 58 24.24 -0.76 -3.70
CA VAL A 58 23.58 -1.61 -2.69
C VAL A 58 23.20 -0.80 -1.45
N SER A 59 24.08 0.06 -0.95
CA SER A 59 23.81 0.86 0.26
C SER A 59 22.65 1.84 0.05
N GLY A 60 22.58 2.50 -1.11
CA GLY A 60 21.45 3.33 -1.50
C GLY A 60 20.16 2.52 -1.57
N TRP A 61 20.24 1.27 -2.03
CA TRP A 61 19.09 0.38 -2.13
C TRP A 61 18.56 -0.09 -0.78
N VAL A 62 19.43 -0.53 0.13
CA VAL A 62 19.07 -0.96 1.50
C VAL A 62 18.41 0.19 2.28
N SER A 63 18.89 1.43 2.09
CA SER A 63 18.27 2.60 2.73
C SER A 63 16.84 2.90 2.25
N SER A 64 16.44 2.34 1.10
CA SER A 64 15.12 2.49 0.50
C SER A 64 14.20 1.27 0.68
N TRP A 65 14.63 0.27 1.45
CA TRP A 65 13.82 -0.89 1.78
C TRP A 65 12.65 -0.51 2.67
N ASN A 66 11.49 -0.26 2.06
CA ASN A 66 10.22 -0.20 2.76
C ASN A 66 9.48 -1.54 2.60
N LEU A 67 9.87 -2.52 3.41
CA LEU A 67 9.22 -3.85 3.44
C LEU A 67 7.82 -3.81 4.07
N CYS A 68 7.48 -2.73 4.79
CA CYS A 68 6.19 -2.59 5.46
C CYS A 68 5.03 -2.35 4.49
N CYS A 69 5.29 -1.69 3.36
CA CYS A 69 4.25 -1.28 2.41
C CYS A 69 4.50 -1.86 1.01
N THR A 70 5.11 -3.04 0.93
CA THR A 70 5.23 -3.74 -0.34
C THR A 70 3.82 -4.08 -0.84
N PHE A 71 3.41 -3.45 -1.95
CA PHE A 71 2.29 -3.84 -2.80
C PHE A 71 0.89 -3.25 -2.53
N LEU A 72 0.62 -2.54 -1.43
CA LEU A 72 -0.67 -1.86 -1.24
C LEU A 72 -0.61 -0.47 -1.85
N TRP A 73 -1.64 -0.10 -2.62
CA TRP A 73 -1.87 1.31 -2.92
C TRP A 73 -1.99 2.02 -1.56
N PRO A 74 -1.31 3.15 -1.29
CA PRO A 74 -1.26 3.75 0.05
C PRO A 74 -2.65 3.95 0.69
N MET A 75 -3.63 4.25 -0.16
CA MET A 75 -5.05 4.34 0.20
C MET A 75 -5.72 3.06 0.71
N ASP A 76 -5.24 1.89 0.31
CA ASP A 76 -5.73 0.60 0.77
C ASP A 76 -5.06 0.13 2.06
N GLU A 77 -4.02 0.84 2.54
CA GLU A 77 -3.25 0.45 3.74
C GLU A 77 -4.14 0.31 4.98
N ALA A 78 -5.17 1.14 5.07
CA ALA A 78 -6.14 1.10 6.15
C ALA A 78 -7.23 0.03 6.01
N THR A 79 -7.46 -0.51 4.79
CA THR A 79 -8.55 -1.43 4.50
C THR A 79 -8.57 -2.69 5.39
N PRO A 80 -7.44 -3.35 5.72
CA PRO A 80 -7.45 -4.50 6.63
C PRO A 80 -7.97 -4.14 8.03
N SER A 81 -7.57 -2.97 8.54
CA SER A 81 -7.96 -2.46 9.86
C SER A 81 -9.44 -2.06 9.89
N VAL A 82 -9.93 -1.42 8.84
CA VAL A 82 -11.34 -1.09 8.65
C VAL A 82 -12.20 -2.35 8.63
N MET A 83 -11.82 -3.33 7.80
CA MET A 83 -12.59 -4.56 7.65
C MET A 83 -12.58 -5.42 8.92
N ARG A 84 -11.52 -5.34 9.74
CA ARG A 84 -11.51 -5.96 11.08
C ARG A 84 -12.54 -5.32 12.01
N ALA A 85 -12.63 -3.98 12.04
CA ALA A 85 -13.65 -3.30 12.84
C ALA A 85 -15.07 -3.64 12.36
N VAL A 86 -15.27 -3.71 11.04
CA VAL A 86 -16.53 -4.14 10.44
C VAL A 86 -16.87 -5.56 10.90
N ALA A 87 -15.93 -6.51 10.77
CA ALA A 87 -16.14 -7.89 11.20
C ALA A 87 -16.59 -8.01 12.66
N ILE A 88 -15.96 -7.25 13.57
CA ILE A 88 -16.32 -7.21 14.99
C ILE A 88 -17.74 -6.65 15.16
N SER A 89 -18.04 -5.52 14.52
CA SER A 89 -19.33 -4.84 14.65
C SER A 89 -20.51 -5.59 14.04
N THR A 90 -20.24 -6.48 13.08
CA THR A 90 -21.28 -7.25 12.38
C THR A 90 -21.38 -8.69 12.86
N ARG A 91 -20.64 -9.07 13.90
CA ARG A 91 -20.66 -10.45 14.43
C ARG A 91 -22.08 -10.81 14.90
N GLY A 92 -22.57 -11.97 14.46
CA GLY A 92 -23.92 -12.46 14.80
C GLY A 92 -25.07 -11.78 14.05
N ARG A 93 -24.80 -10.81 13.17
CA ARG A 93 -25.83 -10.23 12.29
C ARG A 93 -26.14 -11.18 11.14
N GLN A 94 -27.36 -11.07 10.60
CA GLN A 94 -27.81 -11.89 9.48
C GLN A 94 -26.93 -11.65 8.23
N ARG A 95 -26.70 -12.70 7.46
CA ARG A 95 -25.96 -12.64 6.19
C ARG A 95 -26.55 -11.59 5.25
N GLY A 96 -25.69 -10.72 4.71
CA GLY A 96 -26.08 -9.64 3.79
C GLY A 96 -26.94 -8.52 4.38
N SER A 97 -27.12 -8.48 5.71
CA SER A 97 -27.95 -7.45 6.37
C SER A 97 -27.29 -6.08 6.46
N VAL A 98 -25.98 -6.00 6.22
CA VAL A 98 -25.20 -4.76 6.32
C VAL A 98 -24.73 -4.35 4.93
N ARG A 99 -25.02 -3.10 4.56
CA ARG A 99 -24.61 -2.49 3.29
C ARG A 99 -23.55 -1.44 3.55
N MET A 100 -22.48 -1.47 2.78
CA MET A 100 -21.40 -0.47 2.81
C MET A 100 -21.29 0.23 1.47
N ALA A 101 -21.24 1.55 1.48
CA ALA A 101 -20.80 2.34 0.34
C ALA A 101 -19.29 2.56 0.44
N THR A 102 -18.58 2.43 -0.68
CA THR A 102 -17.13 2.65 -0.71
C THR A 102 -16.69 3.41 -1.95
N SER A 103 -15.50 4.02 -1.88
CA SER A 103 -14.86 4.57 -3.07
C SER A 103 -14.53 3.48 -4.08
N TRP A 104 -14.77 3.73 -5.37
CA TRP A 104 -14.59 2.73 -6.46
C TRP A 104 -13.22 2.05 -6.44
N VAL A 105 -12.21 2.79 -6.02
CA VAL A 105 -10.81 2.39 -5.94
C VAL A 105 -10.52 1.48 -4.73
N LEU A 106 -11.31 1.58 -3.65
CA LEU A 106 -11.23 0.72 -2.47
C LEU A 106 -12.10 -0.54 -2.60
N GLU A 107 -13.07 -0.56 -3.54
CA GLU A 107 -14.01 -1.67 -3.75
C GLU A 107 -13.33 -3.05 -3.85
N PRO A 108 -12.26 -3.23 -4.67
CA PRO A 108 -11.61 -4.53 -4.78
C PRO A 108 -11.02 -5.00 -3.45
N ALA A 109 -10.39 -4.10 -2.70
CA ALA A 109 -9.77 -4.42 -1.41
C ALA A 109 -10.83 -4.76 -0.36
N VAL A 110 -11.93 -3.99 -0.30
CA VAL A 110 -13.05 -4.24 0.61
C VAL A 110 -13.66 -5.63 0.34
N ASN A 111 -13.94 -5.96 -0.93
CA ASN A 111 -14.51 -7.26 -1.29
C ASN A 111 -13.54 -8.42 -1.03
N PHE A 112 -12.24 -8.22 -1.28
CA PHE A 112 -11.21 -9.21 -0.93
C PHE A 112 -11.23 -9.51 0.57
N TYR A 113 -11.19 -8.48 1.43
CA TYR A 113 -11.18 -8.67 2.89
C TYR A 113 -12.52 -9.14 3.45
N ARG A 114 -13.64 -8.82 2.80
CA ARG A 114 -14.97 -9.37 3.11
C ARG A 114 -14.96 -10.90 3.02
N VAL A 115 -14.45 -11.44 1.91
CA VAL A 115 -14.36 -12.90 1.69
C VAL A 115 -13.28 -13.51 2.57
N ARG A 116 -12.06 -12.94 2.57
CA ARG A 116 -10.92 -13.45 3.35
C ARG A 116 -11.20 -13.53 4.85
N SER A 117 -11.97 -12.59 5.39
CA SER A 117 -12.27 -12.52 6.83
C SER A 117 -13.63 -13.11 7.20
N GLY A 118 -14.34 -13.73 6.24
CA GLY A 118 -15.63 -14.39 6.50
C GLY A 118 -16.74 -13.44 6.96
N ILE A 119 -16.76 -12.19 6.49
CA ILE A 119 -17.73 -11.18 6.91
C ILE A 119 -19.04 -11.39 6.14
N GLU A 120 -19.81 -12.41 6.52
CA GLU A 120 -21.05 -12.79 5.81
C GLU A 120 -22.17 -11.75 5.97
N ALA A 121 -22.19 -11.04 7.10
CA ALA A 121 -23.18 -10.01 7.37
C ALA A 121 -23.06 -8.82 6.41
N LEU A 122 -21.87 -8.56 5.86
CA LEU A 122 -21.64 -7.51 4.89
C LEU A 122 -22.03 -8.01 3.48
N ALA A 123 -23.00 -7.33 2.86
CA ALA A 123 -23.34 -7.56 1.47
C ALA A 123 -22.14 -7.25 0.56
N PRO A 124 -22.00 -7.92 -0.60
CA PRO A 124 -20.99 -7.56 -1.60
C PRO A 124 -21.07 -6.06 -1.90
N VAL A 125 -19.92 -5.40 -1.88
CA VAL A 125 -19.86 -3.97 -2.14
C VAL A 125 -19.75 -3.77 -3.64
N ASP A 126 -20.54 -2.86 -4.19
CA ASP A 126 -20.55 -2.53 -5.60
C ASP A 126 -19.86 -1.19 -5.87
N ARG A 127 -19.86 -0.77 -7.14
CA ARG A 127 -19.30 0.51 -7.59
C ARG A 127 -20.37 1.58 -7.73
N GLU A 128 -21.50 1.43 -7.04
CA GLU A 128 -22.55 2.44 -7.10
C GLU A 128 -22.05 3.78 -6.56
N PRO A 129 -22.60 4.90 -7.06
CA PRO A 129 -22.32 6.22 -6.50
C PRO A 129 -22.64 6.27 -5.00
N ILE A 130 -21.82 7.00 -4.25
CA ILE A 130 -22.06 7.28 -2.83
C ILE A 130 -23.38 8.05 -2.69
N ARG A 131 -24.37 7.42 -2.05
CA ARG A 131 -25.74 7.93 -1.87
C ARG A 131 -26.29 7.49 -0.50
N PRO A 132 -27.38 8.10 0.01
CA PRO A 132 -28.02 7.63 1.24
C PRO A 132 -28.50 6.18 1.16
N GLY A 133 -28.68 5.54 2.32
CA GLY A 133 -29.30 4.21 2.44
C GLY A 133 -28.33 3.05 2.73
N TYR A 134 -27.05 3.33 2.98
CA TYR A 134 -26.07 2.36 3.47
C TYR A 134 -25.88 2.48 4.98
N ASP A 135 -25.49 1.38 5.62
CA ASP A 135 -25.20 1.31 7.04
C ASP A 135 -23.81 1.85 7.39
N LEU A 136 -22.86 1.72 6.45
CA LEU A 136 -21.45 2.07 6.59
C LEU A 136 -20.95 2.80 5.34
N TYR A 137 -20.01 3.73 5.53
CA TYR A 137 -19.37 4.47 4.44
C TYR A 137 -17.85 4.41 4.63
N TYR A 138 -17.14 3.84 3.67
CA TYR A 138 -15.67 3.83 3.63
C TYR A 138 -15.17 4.71 2.48
N LEU A 139 -14.75 5.93 2.81
CA LEU A 139 -14.59 7.01 1.84
C LEU A 139 -13.13 7.40 1.68
N TYR A 140 -12.72 7.65 0.43
CA TYR A 140 -11.40 8.12 0.05
C TYR A 140 -11.46 9.40 -0.79
N GLY A 141 -10.45 10.27 -0.65
CA GLY A 141 -10.27 11.45 -1.49
C GLY A 141 -11.50 12.36 -1.52
N ARG A 142 -11.94 12.78 -2.72
CA ARG A 142 -13.08 13.71 -2.89
C ARG A 142 -14.40 13.17 -2.34
N GLN A 143 -14.56 11.85 -2.24
CA GLN A 143 -15.80 11.26 -1.72
C GLN A 143 -15.95 11.45 -0.20
N ARG A 144 -14.89 11.88 0.51
CA ARG A 144 -15.00 12.33 1.91
C ARG A 144 -15.97 13.50 2.09
N ASN A 145 -16.18 14.32 1.06
CA ASN A 145 -17.17 15.40 1.09
C ASN A 145 -18.60 14.88 1.34
N ALA A 146 -18.84 13.59 1.06
CA ALA A 146 -20.13 12.95 1.35
C ALA A 146 -20.47 12.91 2.84
N VAL A 147 -19.48 13.05 3.74
CA VAL A 147 -19.70 13.11 5.19
C VAL A 147 -20.64 14.26 5.54
N GLY A 148 -20.37 15.47 5.04
CA GLY A 148 -21.22 16.64 5.29
C GLY A 148 -22.54 16.59 4.52
N SER A 149 -22.54 16.11 3.26
CA SER A 149 -23.75 16.13 2.43
C SER A 149 -24.77 15.03 2.79
N LEU A 150 -24.33 13.95 3.43
CA LEU A 150 -25.18 12.81 3.81
C LEU A 150 -25.41 12.71 5.32
N ASP A 151 -25.05 13.75 6.08
CA ASP A 151 -25.17 13.78 7.54
C ASP A 151 -24.55 12.53 8.22
N LEU A 152 -23.28 12.28 7.89
CA LEU A 152 -22.53 11.15 8.44
C LEU A 152 -21.67 11.58 9.62
N ILE A 153 -21.52 10.68 10.58
CA ILE A 153 -20.56 10.79 11.68
C ILE A 153 -19.31 9.98 11.32
N VAL A 154 -18.16 10.63 11.39
CA VAL A 154 -16.86 9.96 11.20
C VAL A 154 -16.53 9.16 12.45
N CYS A 155 -16.41 7.84 12.30
CA CYS A 155 -16.06 6.93 13.38
C CYS A 155 -14.55 6.79 13.55
N ARG A 156 -13.82 6.75 12.43
CA ARG A 156 -12.36 6.67 12.43
C ARG A 156 -11.79 7.30 11.18
N GLU A 157 -10.71 8.05 11.35
CA GLU A 157 -9.89 8.54 10.25
C GLU A 157 -8.59 7.74 10.16
N TYR A 158 -8.13 7.52 8.92
CA TYR A 158 -6.85 6.89 8.62
C TYR A 158 -6.04 7.89 7.80
N PRO A 159 -5.30 8.81 8.46
CA PRO A 159 -4.66 9.93 7.79
C PRO A 159 -3.59 9.48 6.78
N GLU A 160 -2.82 8.44 7.11
CA GLU A 160 -1.79 7.87 6.22
C GLU A 160 -2.38 7.33 4.91
N ALA A 161 -3.58 6.73 4.98
CA ALA A 161 -4.30 6.22 3.81
C ALA A 161 -5.22 7.28 3.17
N GLY A 162 -5.44 8.43 3.82
CA GLY A 162 -6.42 9.43 3.39
C GLY A 162 -7.86 8.91 3.34
N THR A 163 -8.19 7.88 4.11
CA THR A 163 -9.53 7.25 4.17
C THR A 163 -10.25 7.53 5.48
N VAL A 164 -11.58 7.45 5.44
CA VAL A 164 -12.44 7.58 6.64
C VAL A 164 -13.50 6.49 6.66
N LEU A 165 -13.78 5.98 7.85
CA LEU A 165 -14.93 5.13 8.12
C LEU A 165 -16.00 5.98 8.83
N ALA A 166 -17.20 6.03 8.24
CA ALA A 166 -18.31 6.82 8.74
C ALA A 166 -19.63 6.02 8.75
N VAL A 167 -20.59 6.50 9.54
CA VAL A 167 -21.95 5.96 9.65
C VAL A 167 -22.97 7.10 9.54
N PRO A 168 -24.23 6.84 9.18
CA PRO A 168 -25.29 7.83 9.32
C PRO A 168 -25.40 8.36 10.76
N SER A 169 -25.73 9.63 10.94
CA SER A 169 -25.91 10.27 12.25
C SER A 169 -26.91 9.57 13.18
N SER A 170 -27.89 8.86 12.60
CA SER A 170 -28.87 8.03 13.30
C SER A 170 -28.30 6.73 13.89
N ARG A 171 -27.01 6.44 13.67
CA ARG A 171 -26.36 5.19 14.09
C ARG A 171 -25.12 5.45 14.94
N SER A 172 -24.87 4.52 15.86
CA SER A 172 -23.65 4.51 16.65
C SER A 172 -22.47 3.97 15.84
N CYS A 173 -21.29 4.54 16.08
CA CYS A 173 -20.07 4.00 15.51
C CYS A 173 -19.80 2.56 15.95
N PRO A 174 -19.28 1.71 15.05
CA PRO A 174 -18.89 0.35 15.40
C PRO A 174 -17.79 0.37 16.47
N PRO A 175 -17.70 -0.67 17.33
CA PRO A 175 -16.54 -0.85 18.20
C PRO A 175 -15.30 -1.08 17.33
N LEU A 176 -14.23 -0.36 17.64
CA LEU A 176 -13.11 -0.06 16.76
C LEU A 176 -11.78 -0.61 17.30
#